data_AF-A0A968XM28-F1
#
_entry.id   AF-A0A968XM28-F1
#
_cell.length_a   1.000
_cell.length_b   1.000
_cell.length_c   1.000
_cell.angle_alpha   90.00
_cell.angle_beta   90.00
_cell.angle_gamma   90.00
#
_symmetry.space_group_name_H-M   'P 1'
#
loop_
_entity.id
_entity.type
_entity.pdbx_description
1 polymer ?
#
loop_
_entity_poly.entity_id
_entity_poly.type
_entity_poly.pdbx_seq_one_letter_code
_entity_poly.pdbx_strand_id
1 'polypeptide(L)'
;NFRVVLGALKFTQFQAFLPNGTAHKPMLSIIKFMIGHEQDYDVQLKLKAKEVPSCILTTRAKRKPMLGWTTWLKTKPFTKDDEQVILKIEE
;
A
#
# COMPACT_ATOMS: atom_id res chain seq x y z
N ASN A 1 16.33 2.68 11.74
CA ASN A 1 15.11 2.71 10.90
C ASN A 1 15.49 2.42 9.46
N PHE A 2 15.01 1.30 8.93
CA PHE A 2 15.12 0.92 7.53
C PHE A 2 13.73 0.72 6.94
N ARG A 3 13.65 0.60 5.61
CA ARG A 3 12.38 0.51 4.90
C ARG A 3 12.25 -0.80 4.14
N VAL A 4 11.14 -1.49 4.39
CA VAL A 4 10.73 -2.65 3.59
C VAL A 4 9.89 -2.16 2.43
N VAL A 5 10.37 -2.34 1.20
CA VAL A 5 9.64 -1.96 -0.01
C VAL A 5 8.97 -3.20 -0.60
N LEU A 6 7.64 -3.16 -0.74
CA LEU A 6 6.86 -4.23 -1.37
C LEU A 6 6.32 -3.79 -2.72
N GLY A 7 6.81 -4.41 -3.79
CA GLY A 7 6.22 -4.28 -5.11
C GLY A 7 7.22 -4.33 -6.28
N ALA A 8 6.79 -3.98 -7.49
CA ALA A 8 5.50 -3.34 -7.82
C ALA A 8 4.31 -4.31 -7.78
N LEU A 9 3.24 -3.94 -7.06
CA LEU A 9 2.06 -4.75 -6.78
C LEU A 9 0.92 -4.51 -7.78
N LYS A 10 0.05 -5.51 -7.99
CA LYS A 10 -1.28 -5.28 -8.55
C LYS A 10 -2.17 -4.56 -7.54
N PHE A 11 -3.21 -3.86 -7.98
CA PHE A 11 -4.09 -3.12 -7.07
C PHE A 11 -4.74 -4.01 -6.01
N THR A 12 -5.14 -5.23 -6.39
CA THR A 12 -5.73 -6.20 -5.45
C THR A 12 -4.76 -6.66 -4.36
N GLN A 13 -3.49 -6.86 -4.71
CA GLN A 13 -2.43 -7.21 -3.75
C GLN A 13 -2.13 -6.02 -2.85
N PHE A 14 -2.02 -4.82 -3.43
CA PHE A 14 -1.83 -3.58 -2.69
C PHE A 14 -2.90 -3.40 -1.61
N GLN A 15 -4.18 -3.58 -1.96
CA GLN A 15 -5.29 -3.51 -1.00
C GLN A 15 -5.19 -4.57 0.10
N ALA A 16 -4.67 -5.76 -0.19
CA ALA A 16 -4.50 -6.81 0.82
C ALA A 16 -3.41 -6.46 1.86
N PHE A 17 -2.39 -5.68 1.49
CA PHE A 17 -1.31 -5.27 2.40
C PHE A 17 -1.61 -4.01 3.22
N LEU A 18 -2.66 -3.25 2.87
CA LEU A 18 -3.12 -2.11 3.67
C LEU A 18 -3.59 -2.56 5.06
N PRO A 19 -3.62 -1.68 6.08
CA PRO A 19 -3.98 -2.05 7.46
C PRO A 19 -5.33 -2.78 7.63
N ASN A 20 -6.29 -2.57 6.74
CA ASN A 20 -7.59 -3.26 6.74
C ASN A 20 -7.66 -4.48 5.80
N GLY A 21 -6.55 -4.83 5.16
CA GLY A 21 -6.42 -5.93 4.22
C GLY A 21 -6.03 -7.25 4.90
N THR A 22 -6.23 -8.35 4.19
CA THR A 22 -6.02 -9.71 4.71
C THR A 22 -4.56 -10.09 4.90
N ALA A 23 -3.64 -9.48 4.13
CA ALA A 23 -2.21 -9.79 4.15
C ALA A 23 -1.40 -8.90 5.09
N HIS A 24 -1.99 -7.86 5.68
CA HIS A 24 -1.27 -6.92 6.55
C HIS A 24 -0.68 -7.59 7.80
N LYS A 25 -1.50 -8.29 8.59
CA LYS A 25 -1.00 -8.98 9.80
C LYS A 25 0.03 -10.08 9.46
N PRO A 26 -0.22 -10.99 8.50
CA PRO A 26 0.77 -11.99 8.11
C PRO A 26 2.11 -11.38 7.65
N MET A 27 2.05 -10.29 6.88
CA MET A 27 3.25 -9.57 6.43
C MET A 27 4.06 -9.06 7.62
N LEU A 28 3.43 -8.40 8.60
CA LEU A 28 4.12 -7.93 9.80
C LEU A 28 4.72 -9.09 10.60
N SER A 29 4.00 -10.21 10.75
CA SER A 29 4.53 -11.40 11.42
C SER A 29 5.78 -11.95 10.73
N ILE A 30 5.82 -11.99 9.40
CA ILE A 30 6.98 -12.45 8.63
C ILE A 30 8.16 -11.48 8.80
N ILE A 31 7.92 -10.17 8.69
CA ILE A 31 8.97 -9.16 8.86
C ILE A 31 9.55 -9.25 10.28
N LYS A 32 8.68 -9.33 11.29
CA LYS A 32 9.06 -9.47 12.70
C LYS A 32 9.86 -10.75 12.96
N PHE A 33 9.47 -11.86 12.33
CA PHE A 33 10.21 -13.12 12.43
C PHE A 33 11.61 -13.03 11.83
N MET A 34 11.78 -12.32 10.71
CA MET A 34 13.08 -12.19 10.02
C MET A 34 14.04 -11.24 10.73
N ILE A 35 13.53 -10.17 11.35
CA ILE A 35 14.34 -9.04 11.83
C ILE A 35 14.41 -8.98 13.35
N GLY A 36 13.49 -9.65 14.05
CA GLY A 36 13.35 -9.55 15.50
C GLY A 36 12.67 -8.25 15.94
N HIS A 37 12.89 -7.86 17.20
CA HIS A 37 12.25 -6.69 17.84
C HIS A 37 13.18 -5.47 17.95
N GLU A 38 14.43 -5.57 17.51
CA GLU A 38 15.46 -4.58 17.89
C GLU A 38 15.49 -3.33 17.00
N GLN A 39 14.75 -3.32 15.89
CA GLN A 39 14.79 -2.21 14.93
C GLN A 39 13.40 -1.75 14.49
N ASP A 40 13.18 -0.43 14.55
CA ASP A 40 12.04 0.22 13.90
C ASP A 40 12.12 0.09 12.38
N TYR A 41 10.97 -0.18 11.76
CA TYR A 41 10.84 -0.27 10.31
C TYR A 41 9.53 0.33 9.81
N ASP A 42 9.60 0.90 8.61
CA ASP A 42 8.42 1.31 7.86
C ASP A 42 8.21 0.38 6.66
N VAL A 43 6.96 0.17 6.27
CA VAL A 43 6.60 -0.59 5.07
C VAL A 43 6.12 0.37 3.98
N GLN A 44 6.83 0.40 2.86
CA GLN A 44 6.41 1.16 1.67
C GLN A 44 5.80 0.23 0.64
N LEU A 45 4.58 0.54 0.21
CA LEU A 45 3.87 -0.20 -0.81
C LEU A 45 4.08 0.47 -2.16
N LYS A 46 4.63 -0.28 -3.12
CA LYS A 46 4.82 0.16 -4.50
C LYS A 46 3.70 -0.40 -5.38
N LEU A 47 2.87 0.47 -5.95
CA LEU A 47 1.76 0.09 -6.84
C LEU A 47 2.16 0.25 -8.30
N LYS A 48 1.92 -0.77 -9.13
CA LYS A 48 2.23 -0.69 -10.56
C LYS A 48 1.53 0.52 -11.20
N ALA A 49 2.24 1.24 -12.06
CA ALA A 49 1.73 2.47 -12.70
C ALA A 49 0.37 2.28 -13.40
N LYS A 50 0.22 1.13 -14.09
CA LYS A 50 -1.00 0.75 -14.82
C LYS A 50 -2.17 0.40 -13.89
N GLU A 51 -1.87 0.04 -12.65
CA GLU A 51 -2.84 -0.41 -11.64
C GLU A 51 -3.34 0.77 -10.78
N VAL A 52 -2.74 1.96 -10.91
CA VAL A 52 -3.19 3.16 -10.19
C VAL A 52 -4.61 3.54 -10.64
N PRO A 53 -5.62 3.45 -9.77
CA PRO A 53 -6.99 3.77 -10.14
C PRO A 53 -7.18 5.26 -10.40
N SER A 54 -8.12 5.60 -11.29
CA SER A 54 -8.59 7.00 -11.42
C SER A 54 -9.36 7.43 -10.18
N CYS A 55 -9.26 8.70 -9.79
CA CYS A 55 -10.13 9.27 -8.76
C CYS A 55 -11.52 9.50 -9.35
N ILE A 56 -12.55 8.84 -8.80
CA ILE A 56 -13.93 8.99 -9.25
C ILE A 56 -14.79 9.27 -8.04
N LEU A 57 -15.45 10.43 -8.03
CA LEU A 57 -16.44 10.78 -7.03
C LEU A 57 -17.82 10.34 -7.51
N THR A 58 -18.32 9.22 -7.00
CA THR A 58 -19.64 8.70 -7.36
C THR A 58 -20.22 7.89 -6.21
N THR A 59 -21.55 7.91 -6.08
CA THR A 59 -22.29 7.13 -5.08
C THR A 59 -22.50 5.67 -5.49
N ARG A 60 -22.21 5.32 -6.75
CA ARG A 60 -22.43 3.97 -7.32
C ARG A 60 -21.15 3.12 -7.40
N ALA A 61 -20.04 3.58 -6.83
CA ALA A 61 -18.78 2.87 -6.93
C ALA A 61 -18.83 1.57 -6.10
N LYS A 62 -18.49 0.43 -6.74
CA LYS A 62 -18.31 -0.85 -6.04
C LYS A 62 -17.16 -0.81 -5.03
N ARG A 63 -16.15 0.05 -5.30
CA ARG A 63 -14.98 0.26 -4.44
C ARG A 63 -15.25 1.42 -3.48
N LYS A 64 -14.88 1.25 -2.20
CA LYS A 64 -14.88 2.30 -1.19
C LYS A 64 -13.48 2.91 -1.14
N PRO A 65 -13.24 4.10 -1.75
CA PRO A 65 -11.92 4.72 -1.70
C PRO A 65 -11.56 5.11 -0.27
N MET A 66 -10.30 4.90 0.09
CA MET A 66 -9.73 5.23 1.39
C MET A 66 -8.73 6.36 1.18
N LEU A 67 -9.05 7.54 1.70
CA LEU A 67 -8.19 8.70 1.60
C LEU A 67 -6.79 8.38 2.16
N GLY A 68 -5.75 8.79 1.45
CA GLY A 68 -4.35 8.54 1.83
C GLY A 68 -3.79 7.18 1.41
N TRP A 69 -4.63 6.19 1.10
CA TRP A 69 -4.16 4.84 0.71
C TRP A 69 -4.57 4.40 -0.69
N THR A 70 -5.80 4.72 -1.11
CA THR A 70 -6.35 4.24 -2.39
C THR A 70 -6.94 5.35 -3.26
N THR A 71 -6.60 6.60 -2.95
CA THR A 71 -7.09 7.80 -3.65
C THR A 71 -5.90 8.63 -4.15
N TRP A 72 -5.69 8.63 -5.46
CA TRP A 72 -4.64 9.42 -6.12
C TRP A 72 -5.24 10.53 -6.95
N LEU A 73 -4.63 11.72 -6.91
CA LEU A 73 -4.96 12.78 -7.86
C LEU A 73 -4.37 12.42 -9.22
N LYS A 74 -5.21 11.92 -10.12
CA LYS A 74 -4.80 11.39 -11.42
C LYS A 74 -5.53 12.12 -12.55
N THR A 75 -4.80 12.95 -13.29
CA THR A 75 -5.29 13.63 -14.52
C THR A 75 -4.82 12.94 -15.80
N LYS A 76 -3.72 12.17 -15.72
CA LYS A 76 -3.14 11.37 -16.81
C LYS A 76 -2.72 10.00 -16.28
N PRO A 77 -2.58 8.96 -17.14
CA PRO A 77 -2.00 7.69 -16.74
C PRO A 77 -0.62 7.88 -16.11
N PHE A 78 -0.33 7.12 -15.04
CA PHE A 78 0.99 7.12 -14.42
C PHE A 78 1.98 6.43 -15.37
N THR A 79 3.16 7.03 -15.55
CA THR A 79 4.26 6.45 -16.34
C THR A 79 5.28 5.71 -15.47
N LYS A 80 5.24 5.94 -14.15
CA LYS A 80 6.07 5.28 -13.15
C LYS A 80 5.17 4.67 -12.07
N ASP A 81 5.66 3.61 -11.45
CA ASP A 81 4.99 2.98 -10.32
C ASP A 81 4.84 3.98 -9.17
N ASP A 82 3.71 3.89 -8.47
CA ASP A 82 3.43 4.74 -7.33
C ASP A 82 4.11 4.20 -6.07
N GLU A 83 4.71 5.10 -5.29
CA GLU A 83 5.49 4.78 -4.08
C GLU A 83 5.07 5.66 -2.89
N GLN A 84 3.90 6.31 -2.96
CA GLN A 84 3.48 7.33 -1.98
C GLN A 84 3.01 6.74 -0.64
N VAL A 85 2.58 5.48 -0.61
CA VAL A 85 2.00 4.86 0.58
C VAL A 85 3.09 4.22 1.44
N ILE A 86 3.33 4.86 2.59
CA ILE A 86 4.25 4.39 3.64
C ILE A 86 3.42 4.13 4.89
N LEU A 87 3.48 2.91 5.39
CA LEU A 87 2.87 2.47 6.63
C LEU A 87 3.93 2.52 7.72
N LYS A 88 3.75 3.42 8.67
CA LYS A 88 4.52 3.44 9.91
C LYS A 88 3.98 2.35 10.82
N ILE A 89 4.87 1.49 11.31
CA ILE A 89 4.51 0.45 12.25
C ILE A 89 4.93 0.94 13.63
N GLU A 90 3.94 1.27 14.45
CA GLU A 90 4.13 1.55 15.87
C GLU A 90 3.86 0.24 16.62
N GLU A 91 4.80 -0.21 17.47
CA GLU A 91 4.59 -1.39 18.35
C GLU A 91 3.57 -1.11 19.45
#